data_AF-A0A950ULK7-F1
#
_entry.id   AF-A0A950ULK7-F1
#
_cell.length_a   1.000
_cell.length_b   1.000
_cell.length_c   1.000
_cell.angle_alpha   90.00
_cell.angle_beta   90.00
_cell.angle_gamma   90.00
#
_symmetry.space_group_name_H-M   'P 1'
#
loop_
_entity.id
_entity.type
_entity.pdbx_description
1 polymer ?
#
loop_
_entity_poly.entity_id
_entity_poly.type
_entity_poly.pdbx_seq_one_letter_code
_entity_poly.pdbx_strand_id
1 'polypeptide(L)' 'MTEFRFSPRPNRAHEIGWMTWGTDAFGRARSEDKPILLSISAVWCHWCHVMDETTYSDESVIDTINRRFVPVRVDNDKR' A
#
# COMPACT_ATOMS: atom_id res chain seq x y z
N MET A 1 -13.53 2.45 6.15
CA MET A 1 -13.73 2.74 4.72
C MET A 1 -12.34 2.85 4.11
N THR A 2 -11.86 1.76 3.53
CA THR A 2 -10.48 1.63 3.07
C THR A 2 -10.30 2.40 1.78
N GLU A 3 -9.58 3.52 1.86
CA GLU A 3 -9.30 4.42 0.74
C GLU A 3 -8.55 3.73 -0.42
N PHE A 4 -7.95 2.57 -0.15
CA PHE A 4 -7.13 1.80 -1.07
C PHE A 4 -7.77 0.45 -1.42
N ARG A 5 -8.83 0.48 -2.24
CA ARG A 5 -9.41 -0.74 -2.84
C ARG A 5 -9.30 -0.65 -4.35
N PHE A 6 -8.33 -1.35 -4.92
CA PHE A 6 -8.12 -1.39 -6.38
C PHE A 6 -8.71 -2.65 -6.99
N SER A 7 -8.41 -3.83 -6.42
CA SER A 7 -9.10 -5.06 -6.85
C SER A 7 -10.59 -5.09 -6.43
N PRO A 8 -11.50 -5.49 -7.34
CA PRO A 8 -12.89 -5.75 -6.98
C PRO A 8 -13.07 -7.05 -6.17
N ARG A 9 -12.10 -7.97 -6.21
CA ARG A 9 -12.18 -9.26 -5.50
C ARG A 9 -11.77 -9.14 -4.02
N PRO A 10 -12.30 -10.01 -3.14
CA PRO A 10 -11.85 -10.07 -1.75
C PRO A 10 -10.34 -10.33 -1.65
N ASN A 11 -9.67 -9.58 -0.78
CA ASN A 11 -8.23 -9.66 -0.55
C ASN A 11 -7.87 -9.05 0.82
N ARG A 12 -6.62 -9.24 1.26
CA ARG A 12 -6.08 -8.79 2.56
C ARG A 12 -5.12 -7.61 2.44
N ALA A 13 -5.00 -6.98 1.26
CA ALA A 13 -4.10 -5.85 1.04
C ALA A 13 -4.35 -4.66 1.97
N HIS A 14 -5.57 -4.53 2.50
CA HIS A 14 -5.93 -3.50 3.48
C HIS A 14 -5.31 -3.69 4.88
N GLU A 15 -4.75 -4.87 5.17
CA GLU A 15 -4.07 -5.15 6.45
C GLU A 15 -2.66 -4.53 6.50
N ILE A 16 -2.13 -4.12 5.35
CA ILE A 16 -0.95 -3.24 5.30
C ILE A 16 -1.39 -1.84 5.73
N GLY A 17 -0.62 -1.23 6.63
CA GLY A 17 -0.87 0.11 7.18
C GLY A 17 -0.60 1.24 6.18
N TRP A 18 -1.20 1.16 4.99
CA TRP A 18 -1.04 2.11 3.89
C TRP A 18 -1.35 3.55 4.35
N MET A 19 -0.43 4.45 4.06
CA MET A 19 -0.61 5.89 4.21
C MET A 19 -0.88 6.52 2.84
N THR A 20 -1.57 7.65 2.84
CA THR A 20 -1.67 8.53 1.67
C THR A 20 -0.33 9.21 1.42
N TRP A 21 -0.11 9.60 0.17
CA TRP A 21 1.04 10.44 -0.17
C TRP A 21 0.92 11.82 0.49
N GLY A 22 1.98 12.25 1.17
CA GLY A 22 2.00 13.54 1.84
C GLY A 22 3.16 13.68 2.82
N THR A 23 3.30 14.87 3.39
CA THR A 23 4.35 15.23 4.35
C THR A 23 4.40 14.31 5.56
N ASP A 24 3.25 13.77 5.98
CA ASP A 24 3.14 12.91 7.15
C ASP A 24 3.85 11.57 6.94
N ALA A 25 3.73 10.98 5.75
CA ALA A 25 4.44 9.74 5.41
C ALA A 25 5.97 9.95 5.41
N PHE A 26 6.44 11.07 4.85
CA PHE A 26 7.86 11.43 4.88
C PHE A 26 8.36 11.79 6.28
N GLY A 27 7.53 12.44 7.09
CA GLY A 27 7.82 12.73 8.50
C GLY A 27 8.00 11.45 9.30
N ARG A 28 7.07 10.50 9.13
CA ARG A 28 7.13 9.17 9.75
C ARG A 28 8.35 8.38 9.29
N ALA A 29 8.64 8.36 7.99
CA ALA A 29 9.82 7.66 7.45
C ALA A 29 11.13 8.17 8.07
N ARG A 30 11.26 9.50 8.21
CA ARG A 30 12.40 10.12 8.90
C ARG A 30 12.44 9.82 10.40
N SER A 31 11.29 9.87 11.08
CA SER A 31 11.21 9.63 12.52
C SER A 31 11.46 8.17 12.90
N GLU A 32 11.02 7.22 12.07
CA GLU A 32 11.17 5.79 12.32
C GLU A 32 12.45 5.20 11.70
N ASP A 33 13.22 6.00 10.96
CA ASP A 33 14.37 5.56 10.17
C ASP A 33 14.05 4.36 9.26
N LYS A 34 12.90 4.45 8.56
CA LYS A 34 12.39 3.41 7.67
C LYS A 34 12.25 3.91 6.25
N PRO A 35 12.60 3.10 5.23
CA PRO A 35 12.33 3.44 3.85
C PRO A 35 10.84 3.53 3.54
N ILE A 36 10.49 4.35 2.55
CA ILE A 36 9.13 4.39 1.99
C ILE A 36 8.98 3.30 0.94
N LEU A 37 7.95 2.48 1.10
CA LEU A 37 7.46 1.61 0.03
C LEU A 37 6.35 2.36 -0.71
N LEU A 38 6.67 2.95 -1.86
CA LEU A 38 5.70 3.63 -2.70
C LEU A 38 5.04 2.64 -3.68
N SER A 39 3.74 2.41 -3.51
CA SER A 39 2.93 1.62 -4.44
C SER A 39 1.97 2.54 -5.19
N ILE A 40 2.17 2.69 -6.50
CA ILE A 40 1.23 3.39 -7.38
C ILE A 40 0.29 2.34 -7.98
N SER A 41 -1.02 2.58 -7.91
CA SER A 41 -2.04 1.63 -8.34
C SER A 41 -3.16 2.37 -9.06
N ALA A 42 -3.91 1.65 -9.90
CA ALA A 42 -5.10 2.17 -10.56
C ALA A 42 -6.20 1.11 -10.57
N VAL A 43 -7.46 1.53 -10.53
CA VAL A 43 -8.62 0.62 -10.51
C VAL A 43 -8.81 -0.12 -11.84
N TRP A 44 -8.24 0.40 -12.92
CA TRP A 44 -8.28 -0.23 -14.24
C TRP A 44 -7.04 -1.10 -14.53
N CYS A 45 -6.08 -1.18 -13.60
CA CYS A 45 -4.82 -1.88 -13.79
C CYS A 45 -4.94 -3.36 -13.37
N HIS A 46 -4.96 -4.26 -14.36
CA HIS A 46 -5.06 -5.71 -14.13
C HIS A 46 -3.97 -6.23 -13.17
N TRP A 47 -2.71 -5.84 -13.37
CA TRP A 47 -1.60 -6.31 -12.54
C TRP A 47 -1.62 -5.75 -11.12
N CYS A 48 -2.20 -4.57 -10.93
CA CYS A 48 -2.42 -3.99 -9.61
C CYS A 48 -3.45 -4.84 -8.83
N HIS A 49 -4.45 -5.40 -9.51
CA HIS A 49 -5.40 -6.33 -8.90
C HIS A 49 -4.74 -7.64 -8.53
N VAL A 50 -3.93 -8.21 -9.43
CA VAL A 50 -3.17 -9.43 -9.15
C VAL A 50 -2.24 -9.22 -7.94
N MET A 51 -1.58 -8.07 -7.85
CA MET A 51 -0.73 -7.72 -6.73
C MET A 51 -1.50 -7.65 -5.40
N ASP A 52 -2.70 -7.04 -5.40
CA ASP A 52 -3.59 -6.99 -4.23
C ASP A 52 -4.05 -8.38 -3.80
N GLU A 53 -4.52 -9.18 -4.76
CA GLU A 53 -5.10 -10.50 -4.53
C GLU A 53 -4.06 -11.53 -4.09
N THR A 54 -2.79 -11.35 -4.45
CA THR A 54 -1.72 -12.31 -4.16
C THR A 54 -0.72 -11.77 -3.13
N THR A 55 0.20 -10.92 -3.56
CA THR A 55 1.40 -10.57 -2.80
C THR A 55 1.07 -9.67 -1.61
N TYR A 56 0.22 -8.66 -1.80
CA TYR A 56 -0.22 -7.83 -0.67
C TYR A 56 -1.27 -8.51 0.21
N SER A 57 -1.74 -9.71 -0.17
CA SER A 57 -2.60 -10.54 0.67
C SER A 57 -1.86 -11.67 1.40
N ASP A 58 -0.56 -11.84 1.11
CA ASP A 58 0.28 -12.81 1.78
C ASP A 58 0.66 -12.30 3.18
N GLU A 59 0.44 -13.13 4.20
CA GLU A 59 0.66 -12.74 5.59
C GLU A 59 2.11 -12.35 5.90
N SER A 60 3.08 -13.06 5.32
CA SER A 60 4.50 -12.78 5.53
C SER A 60 4.91 -11.45 4.88
N VAL A 61 4.30 -11.12 3.74
CA VAL A 61 4.52 -9.84 3.04
C VAL A 61 3.87 -8.70 3.80
N ILE A 62 2.61 -8.84 4.22
CA ILE A 62 1.89 -7.85 5.02
C ILE A 62 2.71 -7.47 6.25
N ASP A 63 3.16 -8.49 6.97
CA ASP A 63 3.96 -8.34 8.17
C ASP A 63 5.32 -7.69 7.90
N THR A 64 6.03 -8.15 6.86
CA THR A 64 7.31 -7.56 6.47
C THR A 64 7.18 -6.08 6.11
N ILE A 65 6.13 -5.72 5.36
CA ILE A 65 5.88 -4.33 4.97
C ILE A 65 5.58 -3.48 6.20
N ASN A 66 4.67 -3.92 7.05
CA ASN A 66 4.28 -3.20 8.26
C ASN A 66 5.45 -3.01 9.25
N ARG A 67 6.36 -3.99 9.34
CA ARG A 67 7.53 -3.89 10.22
C ARG A 67 8.64 -3.00 9.66
N ARG A 68 8.94 -3.12 8.36
CA ARG A 68 10.20 -2.60 7.78
C ARG A 68 10.06 -1.32 6.98
N PHE A 69 8.84 -0.94 6.59
CA PHE A 69 8.62 0.20 5.71
C PHE A 69 7.60 1.18 6.30
N VAL A 70 7.61 2.39 5.73
CA VAL A 70 6.44 3.26 5.74
C VAL A 70 5.71 3.03 4.41
N PRO A 71 4.65 2.20 4.38
CA PRO A 71 3.94 1.89 3.14
C PRO A 71 3.06 3.06 2.72
N VAL A 72 3.26 3.55 1.50
CA VAL A 72 2.49 4.64 0.92
C VAL A 72 1.81 4.15 -0.35
N ARG A 73 0.52 4.44 -0.47
CA ARG A 73 -0.27 4.02 -1.62
C ARG A 73 -0.89 5.21 -2.32
N VAL A 74 -0.77 5.22 -3.64
CA VAL A 74 -1.25 6.32 -4.50
C VAL A 74 -2.14 5.75 -5.58
N ASP A 75 -3.29 6.39 -5.78
CA ASP A 75 -4.14 6.16 -6.93
C ASP A 75 -3.63 7.02 -8.09
N ASN A 76 -3.20 6.38 -9.18
CA ASN A 76 -2.67 7.04 -10.37
C ASN A 76 -3.65 8.04 -10.99
N ASP A 77 -4.95 7.82 -10.82
CA ASP A 77 -5.97 8.69 -11.40
C ASP A 77 -6.20 9.96 -10.56
N LYS A 78 -5.70 10.00 -9.32
CA LYS A 78 -5.72 11.18 -8.47
C LYS A 78 -4.47 12.02 -8.72
N ARG A 79 -4.67 13.28 -9.11
CA ARG A 79 -3.62 14.28 -9.33
C ARG A 79 -3.39 15.14 -8.09
#